data_AF-A0A8J7A1E8-F1
#
_entry.id   AF-A0A8J7A1E8-F1
#
_cell.length_a   1.000
_cell.length_b   1.000
_cell.length_c   1.000
_cell.angle_alpha   90.00
_cell.angle_beta   90.00
_cell.angle_gamma   90.00
#
_symmetry.space_group_name_H-M   'P 1'
#
loop_
_entity.id
_entity.type
_entity.pdbx_description
1 polymer ?
#
loop_
_entity_poly.entity_id
_entity_poly.type
_entity_poly.pdbx_seq_one_letter_code
_entity_poly.pdbx_strand_id
1 'polypeptide(L)'
;MDNIIHPIEYRIIERKITPEKSYWHFLKSKTFYNPLNLPSEGDIEFMFGTTKKKIVVELFRINGGKPGYYLANVRDKKYHYCGQDWASLKAKLRELGIGRDEPSYS
;
A
#
# COMPACT_ATOMS: atom_id res chain seq x y z
N MET A 1 -15.11 6.12 -2.40
CA MET A 1 -13.71 5.72 -2.65
C MET A 1 -13.74 4.36 -3.29
N ASP A 2 -13.20 4.21 -4.50
CA ASP A 2 -13.09 2.91 -5.14
C ASP A 2 -12.24 1.99 -4.26
N ASN A 3 -12.76 0.80 -3.99
CA ASN A 3 -11.98 -0.21 -3.28
C ASN A 3 -10.80 -0.59 -4.18
N ILE A 4 -9.58 -0.18 -3.81
CA ILE A 4 -8.40 -0.81 -4.43
C ILE A 4 -8.35 -2.24 -3.94
N ILE A 5 -8.26 -3.13 -4.91
CA ILE A 5 -8.17 -4.55 -4.70
C ILE A 5 -6.74 -4.98 -5.03
N HIS A 6 -6.03 -5.53 -4.04
CA HIS A 6 -4.62 -5.94 -4.20
C HIS A 6 -4.35 -7.32 -3.56
N PRO A 7 -3.22 -7.98 -3.87
CA PRO A 7 -2.79 -9.20 -3.16
C PRO A 7 -2.52 -8.95 -1.68
N ILE A 8 -2.63 -9.99 -0.85
CA ILE A 8 -2.52 -9.88 0.62
C ILE A 8 -1.15 -9.37 1.11
N GLU A 9 -0.10 -9.61 0.33
CA GLU A 9 1.26 -9.14 0.57
C GLU A 9 1.45 -7.63 0.36
N TYR A 10 0.47 -6.93 -0.19
CA TYR A 10 0.55 -5.49 -0.39
C TYR A 10 -0.13 -4.72 0.75
N ARG A 11 0.46 -3.57 1.10
CA ARG A 11 -0.15 -2.56 1.96
C ARG A 11 -0.10 -1.22 1.28
N ILE A 12 -1.22 -0.51 1.38
CA ILE A 12 -1.32 0.88 0.97
C ILE A 12 -1.22 1.73 2.23
N ILE A 13 -0.29 2.67 2.23
CA ILE A 13 -0.02 3.56 3.36
C ILE A 13 -0.10 5.00 2.88
N GLU A 14 -0.88 5.82 3.58
CA GLU A 14 -0.96 7.25 3.34
C GLU A 14 -0.12 8.01 4.37
N ARG A 15 0.78 8.88 3.91
CA ARG A 15 1.55 9.80 4.74
C ARG A 15 0.88 11.16 4.74
N LYS A 16 0.43 11.59 5.91
CA LYS A 16 -0.18 12.92 6.11
C LYS A 16 0.65 13.74 7.08
N ILE A 17 0.85 15.01 6.71
CA ILE A 17 1.47 16.04 7.52
C ILE A 17 0.52 17.23 7.46
N THR A 18 -0.03 17.61 8.62
CA THR A 18 -0.82 18.83 8.83
C THR A 18 -0.10 19.67 9.90
N PRO A 19 -0.47 20.95 10.10
CA PRO A 19 0.12 21.76 11.16
C PRO A 19 0.05 21.10 12.56
N GLU A 20 -0.98 20.28 12.81
CA GLU A 20 -1.26 19.68 14.12
C GLU A 20 -0.74 18.24 14.25
N LYS A 21 -0.52 17.52 13.14
CA LYS A 21 -0.17 16.09 13.18
C LYS A 21 0.66 15.63 11.99
N SER A 22 1.60 14.72 12.25
CA SER A 22 2.33 13.96 11.24
C SER A 22 2.15 12.47 11.51
N TYR A 23 1.54 11.73 10.58
CA TYR A 23 1.21 10.33 10.80
C TYR A 23 1.24 9.50 9.51
N TRP A 24 1.38 8.20 9.69
CA TRP A 24 1.27 7.18 8.65
C TRP A 24 -0.02 6.41 8.88
N HIS A 25 -0.85 6.30 7.86
CA HIS A 25 -2.14 5.65 7.93
C HIS A 25 -2.17 4.43 7.02
N PHE A 26 -2.21 3.25 7.61
CA PHE A 26 -2.37 1.99 6.88
C PHE A 26 -3.82 1.86 6.46
N LEU A 27 -4.09 2.00 5.17
CA LEU A 27 -5.46 1.99 4.65
C LEU A 27 -6.04 0.58 4.69
N LYS A 28 -7.31 0.49 5.09
CA LYS A 28 -8.09 -0.74 4.88
C LYS A 28 -8.38 -0.89 3.39
N SER A 29 -8.16 -2.08 2.86
CA SER A 29 -8.36 -2.42 1.47
C SER A 29 -8.95 -3.83 1.36
N LYS A 30 -9.54 -4.14 0.20
CA LYS A 30 -10.02 -5.49 -0.08
C LYS A 30 -8.90 -6.32 -0.68
N THR A 31 -8.69 -7.51 -0.13
CA THR A 31 -7.76 -8.51 -0.69
C THR A 31 -8.52 -9.35 -1.71
N PHE A 32 -8.03 -9.47 -2.95
CA PHE A 32 -8.59 -10.45 -3.92
C PHE A 32 -7.75 -11.70 -4.09
N TYR A 33 -6.46 -11.61 -3.79
CA TYR A 33 -5.53 -12.70 -4.03
C TYR A 33 -4.79 -13.02 -2.73
N ASN A 34 -5.08 -14.20 -2.19
CA ASN A 34 -4.52 -14.71 -0.94
C ASN A 34 -4.24 -16.21 -1.08
N PRO A 35 -3.19 -16.59 -1.82
CA PRO A 35 -2.88 -18.01 -2.06
C PRO A 35 -2.45 -18.76 -0.79
N LEU A 36 -2.10 -18.03 0.26
CA LEU A 36 -1.64 -18.57 1.54
C LEU A 36 -2.79 -18.78 2.54
N ASN A 37 -4.03 -18.43 2.16
CA ASN A 37 -5.21 -18.46 3.03
C ASN A 37 -4.99 -17.79 4.39
N LEU A 38 -4.19 -16.71 4.41
CA LEU A 38 -3.90 -15.98 5.65
C LEU A 38 -5.10 -15.13 6.07
N PRO A 39 -5.26 -14.84 7.38
CA PRO A 39 -6.22 -13.84 7.83
C PRO A 39 -6.06 -12.51 7.09
N SER A 40 -7.14 -12.01 6.48
CA SER A 40 -7.15 -10.69 5.83
C SER A 40 -7.36 -9.54 6.83
N GLU A 41 -7.46 -9.87 8.12
CA GLU A 41 -7.61 -8.93 9.24
C GLU A 41 -6.54 -9.21 10.30
N GLY A 42 -6.20 -8.20 11.09
CA GLY A 42 -5.16 -8.30 12.13
C GLY A 42 -3.78 -7.82 11.67
N ASP A 43 -2.73 -8.34 12.29
CA ASP A 43 -1.34 -7.95 12.04
C ASP A 43 -0.74 -8.76 10.88
N ILE A 44 -1.21 -8.45 9.68
CA ILE A 44 -0.76 -9.14 8.47
C ILE A 44 0.73 -8.87 8.20
N GLU A 45 1.26 -7.72 8.63
CA GLU A 45 2.71 -7.43 8.55
C GLU A 45 3.54 -8.48 9.29
N PHE A 46 3.08 -8.89 10.48
CA PHE A 46 3.74 -9.90 11.30
C PHE A 46 3.81 -11.27 10.60
N MET A 47 2.75 -11.65 9.88
CA MET A 47 2.71 -12.91 9.12
C MET A 47 3.77 -12.98 8.01
N PHE A 48 4.22 -11.82 7.52
CA PHE A 48 5.34 -11.72 6.58
C PHE A 48 6.68 -11.39 7.28
N GLY A 49 6.79 -11.59 8.60
CA GLY A 49 8.03 -11.38 9.36
C GLY A 49 8.47 -9.91 9.46
N THR A 50 7.53 -8.96 9.37
CA THR A 50 7.80 -7.54 9.56
C THR A 50 6.81 -6.91 10.53
N THR A 51 6.91 -5.59 10.73
CA THR A 51 5.98 -4.82 11.55
C THR A 51 5.64 -3.51 10.85
N LYS A 52 4.51 -2.91 11.22
CA LYS A 52 4.14 -1.56 10.72
C LYS A 52 5.26 -0.54 10.97
N LYS A 53 5.93 -0.61 12.13
CA LYS A 53 7.07 0.25 12.46
C LYS A 53 8.23 0.07 11.47
N LYS A 54 8.63 -1.17 11.19
CA LYS A 54 9.71 -1.46 10.22
C LYS A 54 9.34 -0.94 8.82
N ILE A 55 8.10 -1.18 8.38
CA ILE A 55 7.60 -0.66 7.11
C ILE A 55 7.73 0.85 7.04
N VAL A 56 7.23 1.57 8.04
CA VAL A 56 7.30 3.05 8.07
C VAL A 56 8.74 3.56 8.00
N VAL A 57 9.69 2.88 8.65
CA VAL A 57 11.13 3.24 8.55
C VAL A 57 11.63 3.10 7.10
N GLU A 58 11.29 2.02 6.41
CA GLU A 58 11.68 1.85 5.00
C GLU A 58 10.99 2.86 4.08
N LEU A 59 9.71 3.16 4.29
CA LEU A 59 8.99 4.19 3.54
C LEU A 59 9.63 5.57 3.72
N PHE A 60 10.10 5.87 4.93
CA PHE A 60 10.82 7.11 5.19
C PHE A 60 12.15 7.15 4.42
N ARG A 61 12.89 6.04 4.37
CA ARG A 61 14.19 5.97 3.67
C ARG A 61 14.10 6.21 2.16
N ILE A 62 13.06 5.67 1.49
CA ILE A 62 12.99 5.73 0.03
C ILE A 62 12.65 7.12 -0.52
N ASN A 63 12.00 7.99 0.25
CA ASN A 63 11.52 9.28 -0.25
C ASN A 63 11.42 10.37 0.83
N GLY A 64 12.26 10.27 1.87
CA GLY A 64 12.32 11.23 2.98
C GLY A 64 11.02 11.37 3.78
N GLY A 65 10.10 10.39 3.70
CA GLY A 65 8.79 10.48 4.33
C GLY A 65 7.88 11.57 3.76
N LYS A 66 8.07 11.93 2.48
CA LYS A 66 7.23 12.89 1.75
C LYS A 66 5.74 12.57 1.87
N PRO A 67 4.84 13.56 2.03
CA PRO A 67 3.39 13.33 2.00
C PRO A 67 2.90 12.65 0.71
N GLY A 68 1.87 11.81 0.84
CA GLY A 68 1.26 11.08 -0.27
C GLY A 68 1.06 9.59 0.01
N TYR A 69 0.80 8.84 -1.05
CA TYR A 69 0.56 7.40 -1.01
C TYR A 69 1.84 6.61 -1.22
N TYR A 70 1.92 5.50 -0.51
CA TYR A 70 2.99 4.53 -0.58
C TYR A 70 2.42 3.14 -0.72
N LEU A 71 3.21 2.28 -1.36
CA LEU A 71 2.92 0.86 -1.50
C LEU A 71 4.06 0.06 -0.88
N ALA A 72 3.74 -0.88 -0.01
CA ALA A 72 4.69 -1.82 0.58
C ALA A 72 4.32 -3.24 0.18
N ASN A 73 5.19 -3.91 -0.57
CA ASN A 73 5.18 -5.35 -0.73
C ASN A 73 5.89 -5.94 0.49
N VAL A 74 5.12 -6.45 1.44
CA VAL A 74 5.65 -6.98 2.70
C VAL A 74 6.26 -8.37 2.56
N ARG A 75 5.99 -9.11 1.47
CA ARG A 75 6.66 -10.38 1.17
C ARG A 75 8.10 -10.13 0.71
N ASP A 76 8.26 -9.31 -0.33
CA ASP A 76 9.57 -9.09 -0.97
C ASP A 76 10.37 -7.94 -0.37
N LYS A 77 9.80 -7.24 0.62
CA LYS A 77 10.37 -6.03 1.24
C LYS A 77 10.69 -4.95 0.20
N LYS A 78 9.79 -4.77 -0.76
CA LYS A 78 9.86 -3.71 -1.77
C LYS A 78 8.91 -2.58 -1.42
N TYR A 79 9.38 -1.35 -1.58
CA TYR A 79 8.68 -0.15 -1.13
C TYR A 79 8.66 0.88 -2.24
N HIS A 80 7.51 1.53 -2.44
CA HIS A 80 7.29 2.48 -3.52
C HIS A 80 6.60 3.73 -2.99
N TYR A 81 7.07 4.90 -3.44
CA TYR A 81 6.28 6.13 -3.38
C TYR A 81 5.40 6.21 -4.62
N CYS A 82 4.13 6.50 -4.42
CA CYS A 82 3.11 6.45 -5.47
C CYS A 82 2.60 7.83 -5.89
N GLY A 83 2.99 8.92 -5.22
CA GLY A 83 2.48 10.26 -5.51
C GLY A 83 1.43 10.75 -4.52
N GLN A 84 0.76 11.86 -4.83
CA GLN A 84 -0.14 12.55 -3.89
C GLN A 84 -1.61 12.18 -4.05
N ASP A 85 -1.99 11.56 -5.15
CA ASP A 85 -3.38 11.26 -5.48
C ASP A 85 -3.61 9.76 -5.72
N TRP A 86 -4.90 9.42 -5.73
CA TRP A 86 -5.36 8.05 -5.92
C TRP A 86 -5.08 7.51 -7.32
N ALA A 87 -5.03 8.39 -8.34
CA ALA A 87 -4.76 8.01 -9.72
C ALA A 87 -3.32 7.51 -9.88
N SER A 88 -2.37 8.19 -9.25
CA SER A 88 -0.95 7.83 -9.26
C SER A 88 -0.70 6.52 -8.52
N LEU A 89 -1.43 6.25 -7.43
CA LEU A 89 -1.44 4.95 -6.76
C LEU A 89 -1.96 3.83 -7.66
N LYS A 90 -3.11 4.05 -8.34
CA LYS A 90 -3.65 3.09 -9.31
C LYS A 90 -2.66 2.83 -10.46
N ALA A 91 -2.02 3.87 -10.98
CA ALA A 91 -1.00 3.76 -12.02
C ALA A 91 0.19 2.93 -11.55
N LYS A 92 0.69 3.15 -10.33
CA LYS A 92 1.80 2.35 -9.77
C LYS A 92 1.42 0.88 -9.58
N LEU A 93 0.20 0.59 -9.13
CA LEU A 93 -0.28 -0.79 -9.04
C LEU A 93 -0.30 -1.49 -10.41
N ARG A 94 -0.76 -0.79 -11.45
CA ARG A 94 -0.75 -1.31 -12.83
C ARG A 94 0.66 -1.54 -13.36
N GLU A 95 1.59 -0.63 -13.11
CA GLU A 95 3.02 -0.80 -13.46
C GLU A 95 3.61 -2.06 -12.82
N LEU A 96 3.14 -2.43 -11.63
CA LEU A 96 3.53 -3.64 -10.92
C LEU A 96 2.72 -4.88 -11.34
N GLY A 97 1.87 -4.78 -12.37
CA GLY A 97 1.02 -5.87 -12.86
C GLY A 97 -0.17 -6.20 -11.96
N ILE A 98 -0.57 -5.28 -11.07
CA ILE A 98 -1.66 -5.48 -10.12
C ILE A 98 -2.92 -4.75 -10.58
N GLY A 99 -3.98 -5.53 -10.79
CA GLY A 99 -5.24 -5.05 -11.32
C GLY A 99 -5.25 -5.00 -12.85
N ARG A 100 -6.38 -4.60 -13.42
CA ARG A 100 -6.56 -4.38 -14.86
C ARG A 100 -7.22 -3.03 -15.09
N ASP A 101 -7.10 -2.49 -16.30
CA ASP A 101 -8.02 -1.43 -16.72
C ASP A 101 -9.46 -1.95 -16.63
N GLU A 102 -10.36 -1.12 -16.11
CA GLU A 102 -11.77 -1.42 -16.27
C GLU A 102 -12.06 -1.51 -17.77
N PRO A 103 -12.80 -2.54 -18.22
CA PRO A 103 -13.16 -2.63 -19.62
C PRO A 103 -13.87 -1.33 -20.01
N SER A 104 -13.30 -0.60 -20.96
CA SER A 104 -13.99 0.51 -21.61
C SER A 104 -15.08 -0.10 -22.48
N TYR A 105 -16.30 -0.19 -21.95
CA TYR A 105 -17.47 -0.40 -22.79
C TYR A 105 -17.72 0.91 -23.53
N SER A 106 -17.11 1.04 -24.70
CA SER A 106 -17.44 2.05 -25.72
C SER A 106 -18.59 1.56 -26.59
#